data_AF-A0A8G0P6V0-F1
#
_entry.id   AF-A0A8G0P6V0-F1
#
_cell.length_a   1.000
_cell.length_b   1.000
_cell.length_c   1.000
_cell.angle_alpha   90.00
_cell.angle_beta   90.00
_cell.angle_gamma   90.00
#
_symmetry.space_group_name_H-M   'P 1'
#
loop_
_entity.id
_entity.type
_entity.pdbx_description
1 polymer ?
#
loop_
_entity_poly.entity_id
_entity_poly.type
_entity_poly.pdbx_seq_one_letter_code
_entity_poly.pdbx_strand_id
1 'polypeptide(L)'
;MNDLRNLISALASFMEANWLPYEDSIGSINYCINGGTISKENLISEYSSVMFDKNFDWISLATESQLLISPESYSNEDIKNYVKFLLQDYLFPERRLTEQEIEELNLSVENVLKANSSINEWMLAYDVFEELKKHQQYKQLEYYNLWKLPFVKKRIIQKYIEGKDREIGYLKYNENPT
;
A
#
# COMPACT_ATOMS: atom_id res chain seq x y z
N MET A 1 -25.44 5.16 -4.98
CA MET A 1 -23.97 4.99 -5.05
C MET A 1 -23.38 6.38 -5.20
N ASN A 2 -22.38 6.73 -4.39
CA ASN A 2 -21.60 7.94 -4.64
C ASN A 2 -20.99 7.83 -6.04
N ASP A 3 -20.99 8.91 -6.80
CA ASP A 3 -20.26 8.96 -8.07
C ASP A 3 -18.76 8.89 -7.75
N LEU A 4 -18.09 7.81 -8.15
CA LEU A 4 -16.66 7.55 -7.90
C LEU A 4 -15.81 7.75 -9.16
N ARG A 5 -16.34 8.47 -10.15
CA ARG A 5 -15.71 8.62 -11.47
C ARG A 5 -14.27 9.13 -11.39
N ASN A 6 -13.96 10.05 -10.47
CA ASN A 6 -12.61 10.61 -10.37
C ASN A 6 -11.65 9.58 -9.76
N LEU A 7 -12.08 8.86 -8.72
CA LEU A 7 -11.31 7.78 -8.12
C LEU A 7 -11.07 6.63 -9.10
N ILE A 8 -12.10 6.17 -9.82
CA ILE A 8 -11.99 5.13 -10.85
C ILE A 8 -10.98 5.55 -11.92
N SER A 9 -11.09 6.79 -12.42
CA SER A 9 -10.17 7.32 -13.45
C SER A 9 -8.73 7.44 -12.94
N ALA A 10 -8.54 7.83 -11.67
CA ALA A 10 -7.22 7.89 -11.07
C ALA A 10 -6.61 6.49 -10.90
N LEU A 11 -7.39 5.52 -10.42
CA LEU A 11 -6.94 4.14 -10.26
C LEU A 11 -6.62 3.45 -11.59
N ALA A 12 -7.34 3.79 -12.66
CA ALA A 12 -7.04 3.31 -14.00
C ALA A 12 -5.66 3.77 -14.51
N SER A 13 -5.06 4.82 -13.92
CA SER A 13 -3.68 5.21 -14.24
C SER A 13 -2.64 4.22 -13.68
N PHE A 14 -3.03 3.36 -12.73
CA PHE A 14 -2.19 2.34 -12.10
C PHE A 14 -2.54 0.92 -12.54
N MET A 15 -3.28 0.74 -13.64
CA MET A 15 -3.66 -0.58 -14.14
C MET A 15 -2.46 -1.52 -14.22
N GLU A 16 -2.55 -2.64 -13.52
CA GLU A 16 -1.51 -3.66 -13.47
C GLU A 16 -1.10 -4.15 -14.88
N ALA A 17 -2.06 -4.23 -15.81
CA ALA A 17 -1.80 -4.68 -17.18
C ALA A 17 -0.87 -3.74 -17.98
N ASN A 18 -0.82 -2.45 -17.62
CA ASN A 18 0.01 -1.46 -18.30
C ASN A 18 1.44 -1.40 -17.75
N TRP A 19 1.64 -1.88 -16.52
CA TRP A 19 2.93 -1.92 -15.82
C TRP A 19 3.71 -0.59 -15.87
N LEU A 20 3.01 0.53 -15.73
CA LEU A 20 3.65 1.83 -15.69
C LEU A 20 4.43 2.01 -14.37
N PRO A 21 5.61 2.63 -14.40
CA PRO A 21 6.24 3.15 -13.19
C PRO A 21 5.28 4.04 -12.40
N TYR A 22 5.42 4.03 -11.07
CA TYR A 22 4.56 4.80 -10.17
C TYR A 22 4.54 6.30 -10.54
N GLU A 23 5.71 6.89 -10.82
CA GLU A 23 5.81 8.31 -11.18
C GLU A 23 5.12 8.65 -12.50
N ASP A 24 5.15 7.74 -13.48
CA ASP A 24 4.46 7.92 -14.76
C ASP A 24 2.94 7.83 -14.59
N SER A 25 2.49 6.97 -13.66
CA SER A 25 1.08 6.84 -13.29
C SER A 25 0.58 8.12 -12.61
N ILE A 26 1.36 8.69 -11.70
CA ILE A 26 1.09 9.99 -11.06
C ILE A 26 1.11 11.13 -12.09
N GLY A 27 2.06 11.10 -13.03
CA GLY A 27 2.14 12.03 -14.15
C GLY A 27 0.85 12.03 -14.99
N SER A 28 0.30 10.84 -15.25
CA SER A 28 -0.95 10.65 -15.98
C SER A 28 -2.15 11.24 -15.22
N ILE A 29 -2.23 11.02 -13.91
CA ILE A 29 -3.26 11.65 -13.06
C ILE A 29 -3.17 13.18 -13.12
N ASN A 30 -1.96 13.73 -12.98
CA ASN A 30 -1.74 15.18 -13.04
C ASN A 30 -2.14 15.75 -14.41
N TYR A 31 -1.84 15.04 -15.50
CA TYR A 31 -2.28 15.42 -16.84
C TYR A 31 -3.81 15.47 -16.93
N CYS A 32 -4.51 14.45 -16.43
CA CYS A 32 -5.97 14.42 -16.40
C CYS A 32 -6.58 15.51 -15.52
N ILE A 33 -5.96 15.87 -14.40
CA ILE A 33 -6.38 16.99 -13.55
C ILE A 33 -6.23 18.31 -14.28
N ASN A 34 -5.06 18.55 -14.88
CA ASN A 34 -4.79 19.78 -15.63
C ASN A 34 -5.70 19.92 -16.86
N GLY A 35 -6.06 18.79 -17.49
CA GLY A 35 -7.04 18.74 -18.58
C GLY A 35 -8.50 18.78 -18.14
N GLY A 36 -8.79 18.87 -16.84
CA GLY A 36 -10.16 18.94 -16.30
C GLY A 36 -10.96 17.64 -16.40
N THR A 37 -10.33 16.52 -16.75
CA THR A 37 -10.98 15.20 -16.82
C THR A 37 -11.14 14.58 -15.43
N ILE A 38 -10.24 14.91 -14.50
CA ILE A 38 -10.34 14.58 -13.08
C ILE A 38 -10.43 15.90 -12.28
N SER A 39 -11.43 16.04 -11.42
CA SER A 39 -11.45 17.07 -10.39
C SER A 39 -10.67 16.58 -9.17
N LYS A 40 -9.58 17.27 -8.81
CA LYS A 40 -8.77 16.92 -7.64
C LYS A 40 -9.57 16.97 -6.34
N GLU A 41 -10.46 17.95 -6.21
CA GLU A 41 -11.32 18.11 -5.04
C GLU A 41 -12.30 16.94 -4.90
N ASN A 42 -12.91 16.52 -6.02
CA ASN A 42 -13.80 15.36 -6.03
C ASN A 42 -13.02 14.07 -5.77
N LEU A 43 -11.83 13.92 -6.36
CA LEU A 43 -10.97 12.76 -6.09
C LEU A 43 -10.65 12.63 -4.59
N ILE A 44 -10.30 13.72 -3.92
CA ILE A 44 -10.05 13.74 -2.46
C ILE A 44 -11.31 13.36 -1.69
N SER A 45 -12.47 13.91 -2.07
CA SER A 45 -13.76 13.64 -1.42
C SER A 45 -14.18 12.17 -1.58
N GLU A 46 -14.14 11.66 -2.81
CA GLU A 46 -14.46 10.28 -3.17
C GLU A 46 -13.55 9.32 -2.41
N TYR A 47 -12.23 9.50 -2.51
CA TYR A 47 -11.23 8.71 -1.79
C TYR A 47 -11.50 8.69 -0.28
N SER A 48 -11.69 9.87 0.32
CA SER A 48 -11.93 9.96 1.77
C SER A 48 -13.21 9.22 2.15
N SER A 49 -14.28 9.36 1.36
CA SER A 49 -15.57 8.73 1.65
C SER A 49 -15.48 7.21 1.70
N VAL A 50 -14.77 6.59 0.74
CA VAL A 50 -14.66 5.14 0.65
C VAL A 50 -13.67 4.57 1.68
N MET A 51 -12.65 5.34 2.09
CA MET A 51 -11.67 4.88 3.08
C MET A 51 -12.26 4.66 4.47
N PHE A 52 -13.33 5.39 4.83
CA PHE A 52 -14.02 5.25 6.11
C PHE A 52 -15.21 4.28 6.06
N ASP A 53 -15.63 3.85 4.88
CA ASP A 53 -16.71 2.88 4.73
C ASP A 53 -16.18 1.44 4.94
N LYS A 54 -16.67 0.81 6.02
CA LYS A 54 -16.29 -0.57 6.41
C LYS A 54 -16.90 -1.64 5.51
N ASN A 55 -17.96 -1.31 4.79
CA ASN A 55 -18.69 -2.22 3.91
C ASN A 55 -18.44 -1.92 2.44
N PHE A 56 -17.47 -1.05 2.13
CA PHE A 56 -17.14 -0.72 0.76
C PHE A 56 -16.61 -1.93 0.00
N ASP A 57 -17.13 -2.15 -1.20
CA ASP A 57 -16.72 -3.24 -2.08
C ASP A 57 -15.54 -2.80 -2.95
N TRP A 58 -14.35 -2.97 -2.40
CA TRP A 58 -13.07 -2.71 -3.07
C TRP A 58 -12.80 -3.64 -4.25
N ILE A 59 -13.33 -4.87 -4.23
CA ILE A 59 -13.19 -5.81 -5.34
C ILE A 59 -13.94 -5.28 -6.56
N SER A 60 -15.17 -4.80 -6.37
CA SER A 60 -15.95 -4.13 -7.43
C SER A 60 -15.24 -2.88 -7.97
N LEU A 61 -14.69 -2.02 -7.09
CA LEU A 61 -13.94 -0.83 -7.52
C LEU A 61 -12.69 -1.19 -8.32
N ALA A 62 -11.92 -2.20 -7.88
CA ALA A 62 -10.73 -2.66 -8.60
C ALA A 62 -11.07 -3.26 -9.96
N THR A 63 -12.23 -3.92 -10.07
CA THR A 63 -12.74 -4.44 -11.35
C THR A 63 -13.12 -3.30 -12.29
N GLU A 64 -13.88 -2.32 -11.81
CA GLU A 64 -14.35 -1.18 -12.62
C GLU A 64 -13.20 -0.29 -13.10
N SER A 65 -12.21 -0.04 -12.25
CA SER A 65 -11.00 0.71 -12.59
C SER A 65 -9.95 -0.11 -13.33
N GLN A 66 -10.15 -1.42 -13.46
CA GLN A 66 -9.17 -2.37 -14.00
C GLN A 66 -7.81 -2.32 -13.28
N LEU A 67 -7.81 -1.94 -12.00
CA LEU A 67 -6.61 -1.76 -11.20
C LEU A 67 -5.76 -3.05 -11.16
N LEU A 68 -6.41 -4.20 -11.00
CA LEU A 68 -5.79 -5.52 -10.85
C LEU A 68 -6.28 -6.45 -11.97
N ILE A 69 -5.42 -7.37 -12.42
CA ILE A 69 -5.79 -8.37 -13.44
C ILE A 69 -6.80 -9.39 -12.89
N SER A 70 -6.63 -9.79 -11.63
CA SER A 70 -7.52 -10.74 -10.93
C SER A 70 -7.91 -10.19 -9.55
N PRO A 71 -8.79 -9.16 -9.48
CA PRO A 71 -9.19 -8.55 -8.22
C PRO A 71 -9.74 -9.55 -7.19
N GLU A 72 -10.41 -10.61 -7.63
CA GLU A 72 -11.01 -11.66 -6.80
C GLU A 72 -10.00 -12.53 -6.06
N SER A 73 -8.71 -12.51 -6.44
CA SER A 73 -7.67 -13.19 -5.67
C SER A 73 -7.35 -12.45 -4.36
N TYR A 74 -7.72 -11.17 -4.24
CA TYR A 74 -7.44 -10.30 -3.11
C TYR A 74 -8.66 -10.14 -2.19
N SER A 75 -8.39 -9.90 -0.90
CA SER A 75 -9.43 -9.47 0.03
C SER A 75 -9.78 -7.99 -0.17
N ASN A 76 -10.96 -7.56 0.31
CA ASN A 76 -11.30 -6.13 0.33
C ASN A 76 -10.27 -5.28 1.09
N GLU A 77 -9.71 -5.83 2.17
CA GLU A 77 -8.70 -5.13 2.97
C GLU A 77 -7.35 -5.06 2.26
N ASP A 78 -6.98 -6.10 1.49
CA ASP A 78 -5.77 -6.13 0.65
C ASP A 78 -5.83 -4.99 -0.38
N ILE A 79 -6.93 -4.93 -1.15
CA ILE A 79 -7.14 -3.91 -2.18
C ILE A 79 -7.19 -2.51 -1.56
N LYS A 80 -7.88 -2.35 -0.44
CA LYS A 80 -7.92 -1.07 0.30
C LYS A 80 -6.51 -0.59 0.63
N ASN A 81 -5.68 -1.44 1.23
CA ASN A 81 -4.32 -1.07 1.60
C ASN A 81 -3.44 -0.78 0.38
N TYR A 82 -3.62 -1.51 -0.71
CA TYR A 82 -2.94 -1.22 -1.97
C TYR A 82 -3.35 0.14 -2.55
N VAL A 83 -4.64 0.46 -2.58
CA VAL A 83 -5.13 1.79 -3.00
C VAL A 83 -4.58 2.91 -2.09
N LYS A 84 -4.47 2.66 -0.78
CA LYS A 84 -3.81 3.61 0.13
C LYS A 84 -2.35 3.82 -0.22
N PHE A 85 -1.61 2.74 -0.49
CA PHE A 85 -0.23 2.84 -0.93
C PHE A 85 -0.07 3.72 -2.19
N LEU A 86 -0.99 3.57 -3.16
CA LEU A 86 -0.95 4.30 -4.43
C LEU A 86 -1.33 5.78 -4.32
N LEU A 87 -2.35 6.12 -3.51
CA LEU A 87 -2.95 7.47 -3.55
C LEU A 87 -2.81 8.28 -2.26
N GLN A 88 -2.62 7.66 -1.08
CA GLN A 88 -2.67 8.37 0.21
C GLN A 88 -1.67 9.52 0.29
N ASP A 89 -0.40 9.27 -0.04
CA ASP A 89 0.67 10.29 0.03
C ASP A 89 0.55 11.34 -1.09
N TYR A 90 -0.05 10.96 -2.23
CA TYR A 90 -0.28 11.89 -3.34
C TYR A 90 -1.40 12.88 -3.03
N LEU A 91 -2.49 12.39 -2.42
CA LEU A 91 -3.65 13.19 -2.07
C LEU A 91 -3.46 13.97 -0.77
N PHE A 92 -2.68 13.44 0.17
CA PHE A 92 -2.43 14.00 1.51
C PHE A 92 -0.94 14.00 1.84
N PRO A 93 -0.12 14.80 1.13
CA PRO A 93 1.33 14.81 1.30
C PRO A 93 1.78 15.20 2.71
N GLU A 94 0.96 15.94 3.45
CA GLU A 94 1.21 16.31 4.85
C GLU A 94 1.15 15.13 5.83
N ARG A 95 0.59 13.98 5.42
CA ARG A 95 0.51 12.74 6.22
C ARG A 95 1.62 11.75 5.90
N ARG A 96 2.46 12.06 4.91
CA ARG A 96 3.54 11.20 4.48
C ARG A 96 4.58 11.06 5.60
N LEU A 97 5.04 9.84 5.84
CA LEU A 97 6.15 9.60 6.75
C LEU A 97 7.42 10.29 6.24
N THR A 98 8.13 10.94 7.15
CA THR A 98 9.45 11.51 6.92
C THR A 98 10.50 10.41 6.72
N GLU A 99 11.66 10.76 6.17
CA GLU A 99 12.76 9.81 5.99
C GLU A 99 13.23 9.21 7.32
N GLN A 100 13.25 10.02 8.38
CA GLN A 100 13.60 9.57 9.72
C GLN A 100 12.58 8.55 10.26
N GLU A 101 11.28 8.82 10.10
CA GLU A 101 10.23 7.87 10.53
C GLU A 101 10.30 6.55 9.75
N ILE A 102 10.65 6.61 8.45
CA ILE A 102 10.86 5.41 7.62
C ILE A 102 12.07 4.61 8.12
N GLU A 103 13.16 5.28 8.48
CA GLU A 103 14.36 4.61 9.02
C GLU A 103 14.07 3.96 10.38
N GLU A 104 13.39 4.67 11.27
CA GLU A 104 12.96 4.14 12.58
C GLU A 104 12.00 2.96 12.42
N LEU A 105 11.04 3.06 11.50
CA LEU A 105 10.11 1.97 11.18
C LEU A 105 10.87 0.76 10.62
N ASN A 106 11.84 0.96 9.73
CA ASN A 106 12.67 -0.11 9.19
C ASN A 106 13.44 -0.83 10.29
N LEU A 107 14.07 -0.09 11.21
CA LEU A 107 14.77 -0.68 12.36
C LEU A 107 13.84 -1.46 13.27
N SER A 108 12.62 -0.99 13.50
CA SER A 108 11.64 -1.71 14.30
C SER A 108 11.14 -2.98 13.61
N VAL A 109 10.92 -2.97 12.29
CA VAL A 109 10.63 -4.19 11.53
C VAL A 109 11.78 -5.19 11.64
N GLU A 110 13.03 -4.73 11.47
CA GLU A 110 14.21 -5.58 11.65
C GLU A 110 14.24 -6.22 13.04
N ASN A 111 13.94 -5.46 14.09
CA ASN A 111 13.93 -5.97 15.47
C ASN A 111 12.80 -6.98 15.72
N VAL A 112 11.60 -6.75 15.18
CA VAL A 112 10.48 -7.72 15.27
C VAL A 112 10.87 -9.03 14.58
N LEU A 113 11.40 -8.95 13.36
CA LEU A 113 11.82 -10.14 12.61
C LEU A 113 13.00 -10.86 13.28
N LYS A 114 13.96 -10.11 13.83
CA LYS A 114 15.12 -10.67 14.54
C LYS A 114 14.72 -11.36 15.85
N ALA A 115 13.75 -10.82 16.59
CA ALA A 115 13.23 -11.47 17.78
C ALA A 115 12.58 -12.85 17.46
N ASN A 116 12.08 -13.01 16.24
CA ASN A 116 11.53 -14.25 15.71
C ASN A 116 12.57 -15.10 14.95
N SER A 117 13.86 -14.73 14.90
CA SER A 117 14.84 -15.45 14.08
C SER A 117 15.25 -16.82 14.64
N SER A 118 15.02 -17.08 15.92
CA SER A 118 15.33 -18.36 16.58
C SER A 118 14.60 -19.57 15.98
N ILE A 119 13.49 -19.32 15.27
CA ILE A 119 12.70 -20.33 14.56
C ILE A 119 12.96 -20.35 13.05
N ASN A 120 13.79 -19.43 12.52
CA ASN A 120 14.14 -19.34 11.09
C ASN A 120 12.91 -19.27 10.16
N GLU A 121 11.78 -18.78 10.67
CA GLU A 121 10.49 -18.78 9.99
C GLU A 121 10.24 -17.50 9.19
N TRP A 122 9.39 -17.61 8.18
CA TRP A 122 8.84 -16.50 7.43
C TRP A 122 7.63 -15.96 8.17
N MET A 123 7.57 -14.64 8.38
CA MET A 123 6.44 -13.98 9.03
C MET A 123 5.61 -13.25 7.97
N LEU A 124 4.28 -13.33 8.03
CA LEU A 124 3.45 -12.52 7.15
C LEU A 124 3.65 -11.04 7.50
N ALA A 125 3.75 -10.15 6.52
CA ALA A 125 3.95 -8.72 6.76
C ALA A 125 2.82 -8.12 7.61
N TYR A 126 1.60 -8.65 7.49
CA TYR A 126 0.48 -8.28 8.36
C TYR A 126 0.73 -8.64 9.83
N ASP A 127 1.33 -9.80 10.12
CA ASP A 127 1.68 -10.17 11.49
C ASP A 127 2.77 -9.24 12.05
N VAL A 128 3.76 -8.87 11.22
CA VAL A 128 4.78 -7.87 11.58
C VAL A 128 4.11 -6.53 11.93
N PHE A 129 3.14 -6.09 11.13
CA PHE A 129 2.36 -4.89 11.38
C PHE A 129 1.62 -4.95 12.73
N GLU A 130 0.92 -6.05 13.01
CA GLU A 130 0.21 -6.23 14.27
C GLU A 130 1.15 -6.26 15.49
N GLU A 131 2.34 -6.85 15.36
CA GLU A 131 3.38 -6.76 16.41
C GLU A 131 3.84 -5.33 16.65
N LEU A 132 4.11 -4.55 15.59
CA LEU A 132 4.50 -3.14 15.72
C LEU A 132 3.42 -2.32 16.43
N LYS A 133 2.14 -2.57 16.11
CA LYS A 133 0.98 -1.85 16.69
C LYS A 133 0.85 -2.00 18.21
N LYS A 134 1.51 -3.00 18.81
CA LYS A 134 1.59 -3.15 20.28
C LYS A 134 2.42 -2.05 20.94
N HIS A 135 3.30 -1.40 20.20
CA HIS A 135 4.12 -0.29 20.70
C HIS A 135 3.39 1.05 20.59
N GLN A 136 3.43 1.85 21.65
CA GLN A 136 2.71 3.14 21.74
C GLN A 136 3.03 4.08 20.55
N GLN A 137 4.28 4.12 20.11
CA GLN A 137 4.74 4.99 19.01
C GLN A 137 4.14 4.63 17.65
N TYR A 138 3.70 3.38 17.45
CA TYR A 138 3.11 2.92 16.19
C TYR A 138 1.60 2.80 16.23
N LYS A 139 0.93 3.34 17.26
CA LYS A 139 -0.54 3.27 17.36
C LYS A 139 -1.28 3.85 16.15
N GLN A 140 -0.71 4.87 15.52
CA GLN A 140 -1.28 5.49 14.30
C GLN A 140 -0.70 4.92 13.01
N LEU A 141 0.21 3.95 13.08
CA LEU A 141 0.75 3.28 11.91
C LEU A 141 -0.39 2.55 11.18
N GLU A 142 -0.36 2.61 9.86
CA GLU A 142 -1.28 1.91 8.97
C GLU A 142 -0.50 0.91 8.11
N TYR A 143 -1.13 -0.19 7.71
CA TYR A 143 -0.43 -1.29 7.03
C TYR A 143 0.27 -0.84 5.73
N TYR A 144 -0.37 0.05 4.96
CA TYR A 144 0.22 0.59 3.72
C TYR A 144 1.58 1.28 3.91
N ASN A 145 1.88 1.78 5.13
CA ASN A 145 3.16 2.40 5.43
C ASN A 145 4.33 1.42 5.29
N LEU A 146 4.08 0.11 5.48
CA LEU A 146 5.11 -0.91 5.32
C LEU A 146 5.63 -1.01 3.87
N TRP A 147 4.84 -0.69 2.84
CA TRP A 147 5.33 -0.65 1.45
C TRP A 147 6.39 0.43 1.20
N LYS A 148 6.53 1.40 2.11
CA LYS A 148 7.56 2.46 2.02
C LYS A 148 8.94 1.95 2.45
N LEU A 149 9.01 0.75 3.02
CA LEU A 149 10.26 0.16 3.49
C LEU A 149 11.00 -0.50 2.32
N PRO A 150 12.32 -0.29 2.22
CA PRO A 150 13.14 -0.96 1.24
C PRO A 150 13.45 -2.39 1.73
N PHE A 151 12.48 -3.31 1.60
CA PHE A 151 12.65 -4.71 2.02
C PHE A 151 13.78 -5.45 1.30
N VAL A 152 14.30 -4.89 0.21
CA VAL A 152 15.44 -5.43 -0.56
C VAL A 152 16.80 -4.98 0.03
N LYS A 153 16.84 -4.29 1.18
CA LYS A 153 18.09 -4.04 1.91
C LYS A 153 18.52 -5.27 2.68
N LYS A 154 19.85 -5.45 2.80
CA LYS A 154 20.55 -6.69 3.19
C LYS A 154 20.01 -7.47 4.41
N ARG A 155 19.25 -6.85 5.32
CA ARG A 155 18.80 -7.43 6.60
C ARG A 155 17.37 -7.95 6.60
N ILE A 156 16.57 -7.63 5.59
CA ILE A 156 15.21 -8.17 5.42
C ILE A 156 15.17 -8.88 4.08
N ILE A 157 14.49 -10.02 4.03
CA ILE A 157 14.20 -10.75 2.79
C ILE A 157 12.68 -10.80 2.65
N GLN A 158 12.21 -10.61 1.42
CA GLN A 158 10.80 -10.68 1.06
C GLN A 158 10.53 -11.94 0.22
N LYS A 159 9.39 -12.57 0.45
CA LYS A 159 8.84 -13.63 -0.40
C LYS A 159 7.38 -13.32 -0.70
N TYR A 160 7.04 -13.26 -1.98
CA TYR A 160 5.67 -13.00 -2.44
C TYR A 160 4.71 -14.14 -2.10
N ILE A 161 3.42 -13.80 -2.01
CA ILE A 161 2.32 -14.76 -1.93
C ILE A 161 1.89 -15.07 -3.36
N GLU A 162 1.77 -16.35 -3.69
CA GLU A 162 1.32 -16.80 -5.01
C GLU A 162 -0.05 -16.22 -5.36
N GLY A 163 -0.14 -15.54 -6.52
CA GLY A 163 -1.38 -14.90 -6.99
C GLY A 163 -1.73 -13.57 -6.31
N LYS A 164 -0.84 -13.01 -5.47
CA LYS A 164 -1.01 -11.73 -4.78
C LYS A 164 0.23 -10.85 -4.85
N ASP A 165 0.71 -10.56 -6.05
CA ASP A 165 1.96 -9.82 -6.27
C ASP A 165 1.93 -8.37 -5.77
N ARG A 166 0.74 -7.82 -5.47
CA ARG A 166 0.58 -6.47 -4.89
C ARG A 166 0.65 -6.42 -3.37
N GLU A 167 0.59 -7.57 -2.70
CA GLU A 167 0.85 -7.68 -1.28
C GLU A 167 2.35 -7.65 -0.97
N ILE A 168 2.70 -7.19 0.23
CA ILE A 168 4.09 -7.30 0.73
C ILE A 168 4.48 -8.78 0.87
N GLY A 169 3.53 -9.64 1.28
CA GLY A 169 3.77 -11.06 1.45
C GLY A 169 4.53 -11.37 2.74
N TYR A 170 5.52 -12.25 2.66
CA TYR A 170 6.27 -12.73 3.81
C TYR A 170 7.62 -12.02 3.95
N LEU A 171 7.98 -11.73 5.19
CA LEU A 171 9.23 -11.09 5.57
C LEU A 171 10.04 -12.01 6.49
N LYS A 172 11.37 -11.88 6.41
CA LYS A 172 12.30 -12.63 7.25
C LYS A 172 13.56 -11.82 7.52
N TYR A 173 14.13 -11.98 8.72
CA TYR A 173 15.44 -11.39 9.04
C TYR A 173 16.57 -12.16 8.33
N ASN A 174 17.49 -11.43 7.70
CA ASN A 174 18.70 -11.99 7.12
C ASN A 174 19.87 -11.85 8.09
N GLU A 175 20.29 -12.99 8.66
CA GLU A 175 21.43 -13.06 9.58
C GLU A 175 22.78 -12.81 8.88
N ASN A 176 22.84 -13.01 7.55
CA ASN A 176 24.05 -12.84 6.75
C ASN A 176 23.83 -11.82 5.63
N PRO A 177 23.81 -10.51 5.96
CA PRO A 177 23.67 -9.44 4.98
C PRO A 177 24.91 -9.40 4.05
N THR A 178 24.75 -9.81 2.78
CA THR A 178 25.80 -9.71 1.73
C THR A 178 26.06 -8.29 1.30
#